data_AF-A0A944ZAI2-F1
#
_entry.id   AF-A0A944ZAI2-F1
#
_cell.length_a   1.000
_cell.length_b   1.000
_cell.length_c   1.000
_cell.angle_alpha   90.00
_cell.angle_beta   90.00
_cell.angle_gamma   90.00
#
_symmetry.space_group_name_H-M   'P 1'
#
loop_
_entity.id
_entity.type
_entity.pdbx_description
1 polymer ?
#
loop_
_entity_poly.entity_id
_entity_poly.type
_entity_poly.pdbx_seq_one_letter_code
_entity_poly.pdbx_strand_id
1 'polypeptide(L)'
;AGDDTALNLVNVRPPLLGEAAVPINLSAGPGFRALVITGPNTGGKTVALKTAGLAVLMHQCGMQVAGDPLTEISVFDGVYVDIGDAQSIERSVSTFSSHLGAVVDVLEEADDQSLVLLDELGTGTDPEEGSALARAILDHLVENRVPTIVTTHHRAVAEHAGESPGMRNAAVELNPDTMMPSYRVSMGTPGRSYAMAVAERLGLPEVVLERARDLLSPEHSATEALLVQLQRERTTIEAQLEAAEANASEAESARMDLERRVRAITEAQDDLVEETRRELQQEAEDVRTSLRQIQRQASQERDMSVVRKEQERVRRSLARADRFKVTRPAESEKIEPEAAPPPPREVGPGDLVEVRGLGAQATVTEVNTDGSANLILGNARVTLNVAQLKVITPVEQVKKSDESRITTSTPMIDAPTRELDIRGIRAAEVYEQVVAFLDEAALLGLTSVRVIHGKGTGALRDATREALRRHPAVGAFERSEQAMGGDGSTEIDLL
;
A
#
# COMPACT_ATOMS: atom_id res chain seq x y z
N ALA A 1 -6.56 28.96 25.67
CA ALA A 1 -7.30 27.70 25.79
C ALA A 1 -8.29 27.70 24.65
N GLY A 2 -8.19 26.73 23.73
CA GLY A 2 -8.90 26.76 22.45
C GLY A 2 -10.40 26.56 22.63
N ASP A 3 -11.19 27.40 21.97
CA ASP A 3 -12.66 27.50 21.99
C ASP A 3 -13.41 26.30 21.36
N ASP A 4 -12.77 25.14 21.21
CA ASP A 4 -13.41 23.96 20.65
C ASP A 4 -13.07 22.73 21.48
N THR A 5 -14.04 22.30 22.31
CA THR A 5 -14.04 20.99 22.95
C THR A 5 -13.89 19.93 21.86
N ALA A 6 -12.73 19.28 21.82
CA ALA A 6 -12.35 18.33 20.79
C ALA A 6 -11.95 17.00 21.41
N LEU A 7 -12.49 15.92 20.87
CA LEU A 7 -12.05 14.55 21.11
C LEU A 7 -11.53 14.01 19.79
N ASN A 8 -10.23 13.80 19.68
CA ASN A 8 -9.59 13.22 18.51
C ASN A 8 -8.77 11.99 18.93
N LEU A 9 -9.31 10.81 18.65
CA LEU A 9 -8.68 9.53 18.93
C LEU A 9 -8.01 9.03 17.65
N VAL A 10 -6.69 8.86 17.70
CA VAL A 10 -5.90 8.37 16.57
C VAL A 10 -5.28 7.03 16.93
N ASN A 11 -5.67 5.98 16.20
CA ASN A 11 -5.26 4.59 16.44
C ASN A 11 -5.36 4.17 17.91
N VAL A 12 -6.45 4.57 18.59
CA VAL A 12 -6.68 4.22 19.99
C VAL A 12 -7.22 2.81 20.10
N ARG A 13 -6.53 1.96 20.84
CA ARG A 13 -6.95 0.57 21.06
C ARG A 13 -8.02 0.50 22.15
N PRO A 14 -9.12 -0.25 21.93
CA PRO A 14 -10.11 -0.49 22.97
C PRO A 14 -9.47 -1.12 24.23
N PRO A 15 -9.48 -0.44 25.39
CA PRO A 15 -8.70 -0.86 26.56
C PRO A 15 -9.03 -2.27 27.08
N LEU A 16 -10.27 -2.73 26.85
CA LEU A 16 -10.78 -3.99 27.38
C LEU A 16 -10.69 -5.17 26.40
N LEU A 17 -10.28 -4.95 25.14
CA LEU A 17 -10.23 -6.00 24.11
C LEU A 17 -8.82 -6.58 23.90
N GLY A 18 -7.81 -6.08 24.63
CA GLY A 18 -6.44 -6.60 24.60
C GLY A 18 -5.64 -6.21 23.35
N GLU A 19 -4.45 -6.80 23.19
CA GLU A 19 -3.49 -6.41 22.13
C GLU A 19 -3.92 -6.77 20.71
N ALA A 20 -4.79 -7.78 20.55
CA ALA A 20 -5.34 -8.17 19.25
C ALA A 20 -6.47 -7.24 18.76
N ALA A 21 -6.86 -6.26 19.58
CA ALA A 21 -7.91 -5.31 19.22
C ALA A 21 -7.45 -4.38 18.11
N VAL A 22 -8.29 -4.23 17.08
CA VAL A 22 -8.04 -3.29 16.00
C VAL A 22 -8.14 -1.85 16.56
N PRO A 23 -7.15 -0.98 16.33
CA PRO A 23 -7.21 0.41 16.75
C PRO A 23 -8.36 1.18 16.10
N ILE A 24 -8.91 2.16 16.84
CA ILE A 24 -10.03 3.00 16.41
C ILE A 24 -9.54 4.41 16.15
N ASN A 25 -10.02 4.99 15.04
CA ASN A 25 -9.92 6.42 14.76
C ASN A 25 -11.31 7.04 14.94
N LEU A 26 -11.43 8.08 15.75
CA LEU A 26 -12.70 8.74 16.03
C LEU A 26 -12.45 10.21 16.34
N SER A 27 -13.20 11.11 15.71
CA SER A 27 -13.15 12.53 16.00
C SER A 27 -14.54 13.07 16.31
N ALA A 28 -14.64 13.88 17.37
CA ALA A 28 -15.76 14.74 17.70
C ALA A 28 -15.21 16.16 17.92
N GLY A 29 -15.32 16.99 16.88
CA GLY A 29 -14.67 18.30 16.81
C GLY A 29 -13.16 18.24 16.48
N PRO A 30 -12.51 19.39 16.21
CA PRO A 30 -13.08 20.74 16.14
C PRO A 30 -13.99 20.96 14.91
N GLY A 31 -14.91 21.93 14.96
CA GLY A 31 -15.80 22.32 13.86
C GLY A 31 -17.16 21.60 13.76
N PHE A 32 -17.42 20.59 14.58
CA PHE A 32 -18.74 19.97 14.76
C PHE A 32 -18.89 19.48 16.20
N ARG A 33 -20.14 19.36 16.67
CA ARG A 33 -20.46 18.98 18.05
C ARG A 33 -21.06 17.59 18.17
N ALA A 34 -21.79 17.12 17.15
CA ALA A 34 -22.38 15.78 17.17
C ALA A 34 -21.77 14.86 16.09
N LEU A 35 -21.32 13.68 16.52
CA LEU A 35 -20.93 12.58 15.65
C LEU A 35 -22.01 11.49 15.67
N VAL A 36 -22.63 11.21 14.52
CA VAL A 36 -23.63 10.15 14.37
C VAL A 36 -23.01 8.95 13.66
N ILE A 37 -22.78 7.88 14.42
CA ILE A 37 -22.18 6.63 13.95
C ILE A 37 -23.27 5.65 13.51
N THR A 38 -23.15 5.20 12.26
CA THR A 38 -24.10 4.29 11.62
C THR A 38 -23.41 3.02 11.16
N GLY A 39 -24.19 1.98 10.87
CA GLY A 39 -23.69 0.69 10.45
C GLY A 39 -24.33 -0.47 11.21
N PRO A 40 -23.95 -1.71 10.90
CA PRO A 40 -24.52 -2.89 11.54
C PRO A 40 -24.07 -2.98 13.00
N ASN A 41 -24.87 -3.62 13.85
CA ASN A 41 -24.53 -3.79 15.27
C ASN A 41 -23.23 -4.59 15.47
N THR A 42 -22.95 -5.53 14.55
CA THR A 42 -21.69 -6.26 14.47
C THR A 42 -20.51 -5.43 13.94
N GLY A 43 -20.71 -4.18 13.54
CA GLY A 43 -19.67 -3.28 13.02
C GLY A 43 -18.85 -2.57 14.10
N GLY A 44 -19.16 -2.77 15.39
CA GLY A 44 -18.37 -2.21 16.48
C GLY A 44 -18.78 -0.79 16.92
N LYS A 45 -19.98 -0.32 16.61
CA LYS A 45 -20.52 0.99 17.04
C LYS A 45 -20.42 1.18 18.55
N THR A 46 -20.96 0.24 19.32
CA THR A 46 -20.90 0.24 20.79
C THR A 46 -19.46 0.17 21.31
N VAL A 47 -18.57 -0.55 20.61
CA VAL A 47 -17.14 -0.63 20.98
C VAL A 47 -16.46 0.73 20.78
N ALA A 48 -16.71 1.40 19.65
CA ALA A 48 -16.20 2.75 19.39
C ALA A 48 -16.68 3.74 20.44
N LEU A 49 -17.98 3.71 20.77
CA LEU A 49 -18.59 4.58 21.77
C LEU A 49 -17.98 4.36 23.18
N LYS A 50 -17.86 3.09 23.61
CA LYS A 50 -17.21 2.74 24.88
C LYS A 50 -15.73 3.12 24.91
N THR A 51 -15.02 2.94 23.79
CA THR A 51 -13.61 3.31 23.67
C THR A 51 -13.42 4.80 23.84
N ALA A 52 -14.31 5.62 23.26
CA ALA A 52 -14.28 7.07 23.44
C ALA A 52 -14.49 7.50 24.90
N GLY A 53 -15.54 7.00 25.55
CA GLY A 53 -15.79 7.31 26.96
C GLY A 53 -14.67 6.84 27.89
N LEU A 54 -14.17 5.62 27.68
CA LEU A 54 -13.05 5.09 28.48
C LEU A 54 -11.76 5.89 28.26
N ALA A 55 -11.44 6.29 27.03
CA ALA A 55 -10.25 7.09 26.75
C ALA A 55 -10.28 8.43 27.49
N VAL A 56 -11.45 9.09 27.52
CA VAL A 56 -11.67 10.35 28.25
C VAL A 56 -11.49 10.17 29.76
N LEU A 57 -12.14 9.15 30.34
CA LEU A 57 -12.03 8.86 31.77
C LEU A 57 -10.60 8.46 32.16
N MET A 58 -9.90 7.69 31.33
CA MET A 58 -8.51 7.33 31.55
C MET A 58 -7.61 8.57 31.51
N HIS A 59 -7.78 9.43 30.50
CA HIS A 59 -7.05 10.69 30.39
C HIS A 59 -7.23 11.57 31.64
N GLN A 60 -8.47 11.75 32.10
CA GLN A 60 -8.78 12.55 33.29
C GLN A 60 -8.31 11.91 34.61
N CYS A 61 -8.17 10.58 34.65
CA CYS A 61 -7.55 9.87 35.78
C CYS A 61 -6.01 9.87 35.75
N GLY A 62 -5.38 10.48 34.73
CA GLY A 62 -3.92 10.45 34.57
C GLY A 62 -3.37 9.09 34.08
N MET A 63 -4.22 8.23 33.51
CA MET A 63 -3.81 6.98 32.89
C MET A 63 -3.42 7.20 31.43
N GLN A 64 -2.44 6.43 30.95
CA GLN A 64 -2.05 6.45 29.55
C GLN A 64 -3.14 5.82 28.68
N VAL A 65 -3.55 6.53 27.62
CA VAL A 65 -4.42 6.00 26.57
C VAL A 65 -3.54 5.34 25.51
N ALA A 66 -3.85 4.09 25.15
CA ALA A 66 -3.09 3.34 24.16
C ALA A 66 -3.46 3.78 22.73
N GLY A 67 -2.88 4.89 22.27
CA GLY A 67 -3.08 5.46 20.94
C GLY A 67 -1.83 6.11 20.36
N ASP A 68 -1.98 6.70 19.19
CA ASP A 68 -0.92 7.47 18.52
C ASP A 68 -0.66 8.81 19.24
N PRO A 69 0.57 9.36 19.22
CA PRO A 69 0.88 10.68 19.76
C PRO A 69 0.01 11.84 19.25
N LEU A 70 -0.65 11.69 18.10
CA LEU A 70 -1.61 12.65 17.55
C LEU A 70 -2.99 12.62 18.24
N THR A 71 -3.19 11.75 19.23
CA THR A 71 -4.43 11.69 20.01
C THR A 71 -4.56 12.93 20.89
N GLU A 72 -5.68 13.65 20.75
CA GLU A 72 -6.03 14.83 21.52
C GLU A 72 -7.34 14.59 22.27
N ILE A 73 -7.34 14.80 23.59
CA ILE A 73 -8.51 14.57 24.44
C ILE A 73 -8.70 15.83 25.27
N SER A 74 -9.85 16.49 25.13
CA SER A 74 -10.23 17.60 25.99
C SER A 74 -10.62 17.11 27.38
N VAL A 75 -10.56 18.01 28.36
CA VAL A 75 -11.10 17.75 29.70
C VAL A 75 -12.58 18.08 29.69
N PHE A 76 -13.41 17.16 30.17
CA PHE A 76 -14.84 17.30 30.30
C PHE A 76 -15.24 17.33 31.78
N ASP A 77 -16.21 18.17 32.13
CA ASP A 77 -16.74 18.28 33.48
C ASP A 77 -17.62 17.07 33.84
N GLY A 78 -18.26 16.45 32.84
CA GLY A 78 -19.07 15.25 32.98
C GLY A 78 -19.05 14.37 31.73
N VAL A 79 -19.15 13.05 31.93
CA VAL A 79 -19.35 12.07 30.86
C VAL A 79 -20.68 11.37 31.09
N TYR A 80 -21.66 11.66 30.23
CA TYR A 80 -23.02 11.15 30.30
C TYR A 80 -23.21 10.02 29.30
N VAL A 81 -23.81 8.92 29.76
CA VAL A 81 -23.77 7.66 29.00
C VAL A 81 -25.11 6.94 29.09
N ASP A 82 -25.71 6.68 27.93
CA ASP A 82 -26.78 5.67 27.77
C ASP A 82 -26.29 4.61 26.79
N ILE A 83 -25.71 3.52 27.31
CA ILE A 83 -25.13 2.44 26.51
C ILE A 83 -25.53 1.08 27.07
N GLY A 84 -26.18 0.26 26.22
CA GLY A 84 -26.43 -1.16 26.46
C GLY A 84 -27.91 -1.54 26.42
N ASP A 85 -28.14 -2.85 26.41
CA ASP A 85 -29.50 -3.40 26.46
C ASP A 85 -30.03 -3.30 27.89
N ALA A 86 -31.01 -2.41 28.14
CA ALA A 86 -31.86 -2.49 29.31
C ALA A 86 -32.85 -3.66 29.19
N GLN A 87 -32.34 -4.88 29.03
CA GLN A 87 -33.11 -6.12 29.20
C GLN A 87 -32.99 -6.60 30.64
N SER A 88 -33.47 -5.79 31.58
CA SER A 88 -33.73 -6.25 32.94
C SER A 88 -35.20 -6.54 33.11
N ILE A 89 -35.53 -7.82 33.29
CA ILE A 89 -36.86 -8.29 33.71
C ILE A 89 -37.26 -7.68 35.08
N GLU A 90 -36.29 -7.15 35.84
CA GLU A 90 -36.50 -6.62 37.19
C GLU A 90 -37.06 -5.18 37.22
N ARG A 91 -37.05 -4.45 36.09
CA ARG A 91 -37.72 -3.15 35.99
C ARG A 91 -38.91 -3.29 35.05
N SER A 92 -40.12 -3.29 35.60
CA SER A 92 -41.39 -3.37 34.84
C SER A 92 -41.69 -2.14 33.95
N VAL A 93 -40.66 -1.45 33.46
CA VAL A 93 -40.72 -0.26 32.62
C VAL A 93 -40.27 -0.66 31.22
N SER A 94 -41.03 -0.27 30.19
CA SER A 94 -40.67 -0.51 28.78
C SER A 94 -39.24 -0.05 28.52
N THR A 95 -38.43 -0.86 27.81
CA THR A 95 -37.05 -0.54 27.41
C THR A 95 -36.95 0.89 26.86
N PHE A 96 -37.91 1.29 26.00
CA PHE A 96 -38.00 2.65 25.46
C PHE A 96 -38.12 3.75 26.54
N SER A 97 -38.97 3.56 27.55
CA SER A 97 -39.16 4.56 28.61
C SER A 97 -37.95 4.69 29.53
N SER A 98 -37.18 3.61 29.72
CA SER A 98 -35.91 3.67 30.46
C SER A 98 -34.86 4.48 29.71
N HIS A 99 -34.68 4.19 28.41
CA HIS A 99 -33.76 4.96 27.56
C HIS A 99 -34.16 6.43 27.47
N LEU A 100 -35.46 6.69 27.29
CA LEU A 100 -35.95 8.06 27.25
C LEU A 100 -35.76 8.80 28.59
N GLY A 101 -35.92 8.11 29.72
CA GLY A 101 -35.61 8.66 31.04
C GLY A 101 -34.15 9.08 31.15
N ALA A 102 -33.22 8.22 30.75
CA ALA A 102 -31.79 8.55 30.72
C ALA A 102 -31.51 9.76 29.81
N VAL A 103 -32.12 9.81 28.62
CA VAL A 103 -31.98 10.95 27.71
C VAL A 103 -32.52 12.24 28.36
N VAL A 104 -33.65 12.19 29.06
CA VAL A 104 -34.19 13.35 29.78
C VAL A 104 -33.19 13.84 30.83
N ASP A 105 -32.63 12.94 31.65
CA ASP A 105 -31.62 13.30 32.65
C ASP A 105 -30.39 13.96 31.98
N VAL A 106 -29.93 13.42 30.84
CA VAL A 106 -28.83 14.00 30.05
C VAL A 106 -29.16 15.40 29.53
N LEU A 107 -30.37 15.61 29.02
CA LEU A 107 -30.80 16.92 28.51
C LEU A 107 -30.93 17.98 29.62
N GLU A 108 -31.17 17.56 30.87
CA GLU A 108 -31.27 18.47 32.02
C GLU A 108 -29.91 18.85 32.61
N GLU A 109 -28.92 17.94 32.56
CA GLU A 109 -27.63 18.11 33.25
C GLU A 109 -26.43 18.43 32.33
N ALA A 110 -26.45 18.04 31.06
CA ALA A 110 -25.30 18.19 30.17
C ALA A 110 -25.16 19.60 29.58
N ASP A 111 -23.92 20.07 29.49
CA ASP A 111 -23.54 21.39 28.96
C ASP A 111 -22.39 21.33 27.93
N ASP A 112 -21.85 22.49 27.52
CA ASP A 112 -20.80 22.57 26.50
C ASP A 112 -19.41 22.06 26.94
N GLN A 113 -19.24 21.78 28.24
CA GLN A 113 -18.08 21.12 28.83
C GLN A 113 -18.33 19.63 29.12
N SER A 114 -19.50 19.10 28.74
CA SER A 114 -19.87 17.71 28.95
C SER A 114 -19.60 16.85 27.71
N LEU A 115 -19.45 15.54 27.89
CA LEU A 115 -19.43 14.58 26.79
C LEU A 115 -20.65 13.65 26.91
N VAL A 116 -21.48 13.62 25.87
CA VAL A 116 -22.67 12.76 25.81
C VAL A 116 -22.44 11.58 24.87
N LEU A 117 -22.71 10.37 25.35
CA LEU A 117 -22.55 9.12 24.60
C LEU A 117 -23.88 8.34 24.61
N LEU A 118 -24.55 8.25 23.46
CA LEU A 118 -25.86 7.57 23.33
C LEU A 118 -25.77 6.40 22.34
N ASP A 119 -26.13 5.20 22.78
CA ASP A 119 -26.19 4.01 21.92
C ASP A 119 -27.62 3.79 21.42
N GLU A 120 -27.77 3.49 20.13
CA GLU A 120 -29.05 3.19 19.49
C GLU A 120 -30.16 4.23 19.76
N LEU A 121 -29.86 5.51 19.50
CA LEU A 121 -30.84 6.58 19.68
C LEU A 121 -32.00 6.46 18.68
N GLY A 122 -33.22 6.59 19.22
CA GLY A 122 -34.48 6.51 18.46
C GLY A 122 -35.03 5.10 18.30
N THR A 123 -34.53 4.13 19.05
CA THR A 123 -34.90 2.71 18.92
C THR A 123 -35.90 2.28 20.00
N GLY A 124 -36.58 1.15 19.81
CA GLY A 124 -37.56 0.63 20.77
C GLY A 124 -38.99 1.19 20.66
N THR A 125 -39.28 1.97 19.61
CA THR A 125 -40.63 2.46 19.26
C THR A 125 -40.85 2.39 17.75
N ASP A 126 -41.97 2.95 17.26
CA ASP A 126 -42.23 3.15 15.84
C ASP A 126 -41.04 3.84 15.15
N PRO A 127 -40.53 3.32 14.01
CA PRO A 127 -39.36 3.88 13.34
C PRO A 127 -39.49 5.35 12.92
N GLU A 128 -40.69 5.81 12.53
CA GLU A 128 -40.91 7.19 12.13
C GLU A 128 -40.87 8.12 13.35
N GLU A 129 -41.59 7.75 14.42
CA GLU A 129 -41.60 8.51 15.67
C GLU A 129 -40.20 8.54 16.32
N GLY A 130 -39.52 7.38 16.39
CA GLY A 130 -38.20 7.24 16.97
C GLY A 130 -37.14 8.05 16.24
N SER A 131 -37.19 8.07 14.90
CA SER A 131 -36.31 8.89 14.06
C SER A 131 -36.56 10.39 14.25
N ALA A 132 -37.84 10.81 14.30
CA ALA A 132 -38.20 12.21 14.52
C ALA A 132 -37.71 12.70 15.90
N LEU A 133 -37.90 11.89 16.94
CA LEU A 133 -37.44 12.20 18.29
C LEU A 133 -35.91 12.27 18.36
N ALA A 134 -35.20 11.31 17.76
CA ALA A 134 -33.74 11.29 17.73
C ALA A 134 -33.15 12.54 17.05
N ARG A 135 -33.74 12.98 15.93
CA ARG A 135 -33.33 14.22 15.24
C ARG A 135 -33.52 15.44 16.14
N ALA A 136 -34.69 15.57 16.78
CA ALA A 136 -34.96 16.69 17.69
C ALA A 136 -34.01 16.74 18.90
N ILE A 137 -33.66 15.58 19.47
CA ILE A 137 -32.69 15.49 20.56
C ILE A 137 -31.29 15.93 20.09
N LEU A 138 -30.85 15.45 18.92
CA LEU A 138 -29.56 15.82 18.34
C LEU A 138 -29.48 17.33 18.06
N ASP A 139 -30.54 17.91 17.48
CA ASP A 139 -30.62 19.34 17.21
C ASP A 139 -30.48 20.14 18.51
N HIS A 140 -31.19 19.75 19.56
CA HIS A 140 -31.11 20.39 20.87
C HIS A 140 -29.70 20.34 21.48
N LEU A 141 -29.02 19.18 21.42
CA LEU A 141 -27.66 19.04 21.94
C LEU A 141 -26.67 19.91 21.15
N VAL A 142 -26.80 19.98 19.82
CA VAL A 142 -25.94 20.79 18.96
C VAL A 142 -26.18 22.29 19.16
N GLU A 143 -27.43 22.73 19.28
CA GLU A 143 -27.80 24.12 19.57
C GLU A 143 -27.21 24.59 20.91
N ASN A 144 -27.22 23.73 21.93
CA ASN A 144 -26.59 23.98 23.22
C ASN A 144 -25.07 23.71 23.25
N ARG A 145 -24.48 23.41 22.08
CA ARG A 145 -23.04 23.17 21.89
C ARG A 145 -22.47 21.99 22.68
N VAL A 146 -23.29 21.02 23.05
CA VAL A 146 -22.88 19.83 23.83
C VAL A 146 -22.16 18.82 22.93
N PRO A 147 -20.88 18.51 23.18
CA PRO A 147 -20.17 17.42 22.52
C PRO A 147 -20.89 16.07 22.66
N THR A 148 -21.29 15.48 21.54
CA THR A 148 -22.16 14.29 21.53
C THR A 148 -21.66 13.25 20.53
N ILE A 149 -21.60 11.99 20.94
CA ILE A 149 -21.42 10.84 20.03
C ILE A 149 -22.63 9.93 20.18
N VAL A 150 -23.30 9.67 19.06
CA VAL A 150 -24.50 8.83 19.02
C VAL A 150 -24.32 7.69 18.05
N THR A 151 -24.85 6.52 18.37
CA THR A 151 -25.02 5.45 17.39
C THR A 151 -26.50 5.31 17.02
N THR A 152 -26.79 4.97 15.76
CA THR A 152 -28.16 4.73 15.31
C THR A 152 -28.21 3.69 14.21
N HIS A 153 -29.38 3.06 14.03
CA HIS A 153 -29.70 2.26 12.86
C HIS A 153 -30.67 2.97 11.90
N HIS A 154 -31.14 4.16 12.25
CA HIS A 154 -32.08 4.93 11.44
C HIS A 154 -31.34 5.74 10.37
N ARG A 155 -31.56 5.39 9.10
CA ARG A 155 -30.99 6.14 7.96
C ARG A 155 -31.37 7.61 7.98
N ALA A 156 -32.62 7.89 8.31
CA ALA A 156 -33.14 9.23 8.45
C ALA A 156 -32.32 10.08 9.46
N VAL A 157 -31.86 9.50 10.57
CA VAL A 157 -31.01 10.22 11.54
C VAL A 157 -29.60 10.46 10.97
N ALA A 158 -29.06 9.49 10.23
CA ALA A 158 -27.76 9.61 9.55
C ALA A 158 -27.74 10.69 8.47
N GLU A 159 -28.80 10.76 7.66
CA GLU A 159 -28.99 11.75 6.60
C GLU A 159 -29.08 13.16 7.21
N HIS A 160 -29.88 13.32 8.26
CA HIS A 160 -29.99 14.57 9.00
C HIS A 160 -28.64 15.07 9.51
N ALA A 161 -27.81 14.18 10.06
CA ALA A 161 -26.47 14.52 10.52
C ALA A 161 -25.49 14.89 9.40
N GLY A 162 -25.72 14.42 8.17
CA GLY A 162 -24.94 14.80 6.99
C GLY A 162 -25.34 16.15 6.42
N GLU A 163 -26.60 16.54 6.55
CA GLU A 163 -27.16 17.80 6.02
C GLU A 163 -27.05 18.97 7.02
N SER A 164 -27.00 18.67 8.32
CA SER A 164 -27.07 19.67 9.38
C SER A 164 -25.70 20.28 9.72
N PRO A 165 -25.57 21.61 9.77
CA PRO A 165 -24.38 22.27 10.28
C PRO A 165 -24.13 21.90 11.75
N GLY A 166 -22.87 21.62 12.12
CA GLY A 166 -22.51 21.22 13.49
C GLY A 166 -22.67 19.73 13.77
N MET A 167 -23.14 18.95 12.79
CA MET A 167 -23.19 17.49 12.85
C MET A 167 -22.26 16.86 11.80
N ARG A 168 -21.83 15.63 12.08
CA ARG A 168 -21.16 14.76 11.11
C ARG A 168 -21.71 13.37 11.21
N ASN A 169 -21.97 12.76 10.07
CA ASN A 169 -22.20 11.33 9.98
C ASN A 169 -20.86 10.57 9.91
N ALA A 170 -20.89 9.37 10.46
CA ALA A 170 -19.81 8.42 10.46
C ALA A 170 -20.38 7.03 10.19
N ALA A 171 -19.63 6.19 9.50
CA ALA A 171 -19.96 4.79 9.33
C ALA A 171 -18.86 3.91 9.93
N VAL A 172 -19.25 2.92 10.74
CA VAL A 172 -18.33 1.83 11.04
C VAL A 172 -18.29 0.88 9.85
N GLU A 173 -17.08 0.53 9.44
CA GLU A 173 -16.88 -0.37 8.32
C GLU A 173 -16.76 -1.83 8.77
N LEU A 174 -17.33 -2.73 7.96
CA LEU A 174 -17.00 -4.15 8.00
C LEU A 174 -16.03 -4.42 6.85
N ASN A 175 -15.01 -5.24 7.11
CA ASN A 175 -14.19 -5.78 6.04
C ASN A 175 -15.09 -6.65 5.14
N PRO A 176 -15.18 -6.37 3.83
CA PRO A 176 -16.16 -7.00 2.95
C PRO A 176 -15.90 -8.51 2.74
N ASP A 177 -14.66 -8.97 2.92
CA ASP A 177 -14.27 -10.35 2.66
C ASP A 177 -14.39 -11.22 3.91
N THR A 178 -14.03 -10.67 5.08
CA THR A 178 -14.07 -11.39 6.36
C THR A 178 -15.37 -11.14 7.15
N MET A 179 -16.12 -10.09 6.80
CA MET A 179 -17.27 -9.60 7.55
C MET A 179 -16.96 -9.33 9.04
N MET A 180 -15.70 -9.05 9.35
CA MET A 180 -15.26 -8.62 10.68
C MET A 180 -15.27 -7.09 10.76
N PRO A 181 -15.50 -6.51 11.96
CA PRO A 181 -15.42 -5.07 12.13
C PRO A 181 -14.00 -4.62 11.79
N SER A 182 -13.87 -3.68 10.84
CA SER A 182 -12.57 -3.03 10.59
C SER A 182 -12.29 -1.98 11.65
N TYR A 183 -13.31 -1.60 12.44
CA TYR A 183 -13.26 -0.59 13.49
C TYR A 183 -12.77 0.80 13.00
N ARG A 184 -12.69 0.98 11.67
CA ARG A 184 -12.41 2.24 11.00
C ARG A 184 -13.73 3.00 10.90
N VAL A 185 -13.75 4.21 11.44
CA VAL A 185 -14.90 5.12 11.36
C VAL A 185 -14.68 6.05 10.18
N SER A 186 -15.54 5.92 9.17
CA SER A 186 -15.48 6.69 7.96
C SER A 186 -16.43 7.89 8.03
N MET A 187 -15.85 9.08 8.12
CA MET A 187 -16.59 10.35 8.19
C MET A 187 -17.27 10.67 6.85
N GLY A 188 -18.48 11.25 6.89
CA GLY A 188 -19.14 11.82 5.70
C GLY A 188 -20.08 10.87 4.94
N THR A 189 -20.01 9.56 5.18
CA THR A 189 -20.79 8.56 4.45
C THR A 189 -21.74 7.79 5.37
N PRO A 190 -23.04 7.68 5.03
CA PRO A 190 -23.96 6.78 5.73
C PRO A 190 -23.50 5.32 5.64
N GLY A 191 -23.59 4.58 6.74
CA GLY A 191 -23.20 3.17 6.80
C GLY A 191 -24.13 2.24 6.03
N ARG A 192 -23.57 1.14 5.52
CA ARG A 192 -24.30 0.08 4.82
C ARG A 192 -25.11 -0.80 5.78
N SER A 193 -26.18 -1.42 5.28
CA SER A 193 -26.84 -2.52 5.99
C SER A 193 -26.25 -3.85 5.52
N TYR A 194 -25.44 -4.48 6.38
CA TYR A 194 -24.79 -5.75 6.06
C TYR A 194 -25.63 -6.98 6.43
N ALA A 195 -26.92 -6.81 6.71
CA ALA A 195 -27.78 -7.85 7.25
C ALA A 195 -27.75 -9.15 6.42
N MET A 196 -27.77 -9.05 5.09
CA MET A 196 -27.75 -10.21 4.19
C MET A 196 -26.43 -10.97 4.22
N ALA A 197 -25.30 -10.26 4.16
CA ALA A 197 -23.98 -10.87 4.20
C ALA A 197 -23.65 -11.44 5.60
N VAL A 198 -24.15 -10.81 6.67
CA VAL A 198 -24.05 -11.36 8.03
C VAL A 198 -24.90 -12.63 8.16
N ALA A 199 -26.13 -12.63 7.64
CA ALA A 199 -27.00 -13.79 7.66
C ALA A 199 -26.40 -14.99 6.88
N GLU A 200 -25.80 -14.74 5.72
CA GLU A 200 -25.07 -15.74 4.94
C GLU A 200 -23.91 -16.35 5.73
N ARG A 201 -23.08 -15.51 6.36
CA ARG A 201 -21.99 -15.99 7.22
C ARG A 201 -22.47 -16.78 8.43
N LEU A 202 -23.60 -16.42 9.02
CA LEU A 202 -24.21 -17.17 10.12
C LEU A 202 -24.83 -18.50 9.67
N GLY A 203 -24.78 -18.81 8.37
CA GLY A 203 -25.24 -20.07 7.79
C GLY A 203 -26.74 -20.08 7.49
N LEU A 204 -27.35 -18.91 7.25
CA LEU A 204 -28.75 -18.86 6.82
C LEU A 204 -28.88 -19.56 5.45
N PRO A 205 -29.85 -20.47 5.26
CA PRO A 205 -29.96 -21.22 4.01
C PRO A 205 -30.12 -20.31 2.78
N GLU A 206 -29.45 -20.64 1.68
CA GLU A 206 -29.46 -19.81 0.45
C GLU A 206 -30.87 -19.54 -0.06
N VAL A 207 -31.78 -20.52 0.03
CA VAL A 207 -33.19 -20.37 -0.36
C VAL A 207 -33.91 -19.27 0.42
N VAL A 208 -33.55 -19.06 1.70
CA VAL A 208 -34.11 -17.97 2.52
C VAL A 208 -33.47 -16.65 2.15
N LEU A 209 -32.16 -16.64 1.87
CA LEU A 209 -31.43 -15.44 1.44
C LEU A 209 -31.94 -14.94 0.09
N GLU A 210 -32.07 -15.82 -0.91
CA GLU A 210 -32.64 -15.50 -2.22
C GLU A 210 -34.03 -14.88 -2.08
N ARG A 211 -34.91 -15.51 -1.29
CA ARG A 211 -36.25 -14.97 -1.06
C ARG A 211 -36.24 -13.61 -0.35
N ALA A 212 -35.30 -13.39 0.58
CA ALA A 212 -35.15 -12.10 1.23
C ALA A 212 -34.60 -11.03 0.27
N ARG A 213 -33.70 -11.40 -0.66
CA ARG A 213 -33.23 -10.50 -1.74
C ARG A 213 -34.37 -10.10 -2.67
N ASP A 214 -35.25 -11.03 -3.02
CA ASP A 214 -36.44 -10.75 -3.87
C ASP A 214 -37.45 -9.80 -3.22
N LEU A 215 -37.48 -9.73 -1.88
CA LEU A 215 -38.37 -8.85 -1.13
C LEU A 215 -37.82 -7.42 -1.00
N LEU A 216 -36.53 -7.19 -1.29
CA LEU A 216 -35.95 -5.85 -1.31
C LEU A 216 -36.32 -5.13 -2.60
N SER A 217 -36.52 -3.81 -2.54
CA SER A 217 -36.79 -3.05 -3.77
C SER A 217 -35.57 -3.07 -4.71
N PRO A 218 -35.77 -3.13 -6.04
CA PRO A 218 -34.67 -3.11 -7.00
C PRO A 218 -33.76 -1.88 -6.86
N GLU A 219 -34.34 -0.74 -6.50
CA GLU A 219 -33.62 0.50 -6.20
C GLU A 219 -32.69 0.33 -5.01
N HIS A 220 -33.17 -0.28 -3.91
CA HIS A 220 -32.37 -0.54 -2.72
C HIS A 220 -31.18 -1.47 -3.02
N SER A 221 -31.42 -2.53 -3.81
CA SER A 221 -30.34 -3.45 -4.21
C SER A 221 -29.28 -2.77 -5.09
N ALA A 222 -29.69 -1.89 -6.00
CA ALA A 222 -28.76 -1.15 -6.86
C ALA A 222 -27.92 -0.15 -6.07
N THR A 223 -28.54 0.57 -5.12
CA THR A 223 -27.83 1.50 -4.22
C THR A 223 -26.82 0.76 -3.36
N GLU A 224 -27.18 -0.38 -2.76
CA GLU A 224 -26.24 -1.18 -1.97
C GLU A 224 -25.06 -1.70 -2.80
N ALA A 225 -25.30 -2.15 -4.04
CA ALA A 225 -24.24 -2.59 -4.94
C ALA A 225 -23.25 -1.46 -5.29
N LEU A 226 -23.75 -0.25 -5.56
CA LEU A 226 -22.91 0.92 -5.80
C LEU A 226 -22.08 1.29 -4.57
N LEU A 227 -22.69 1.24 -3.36
CA LEU A 227 -21.99 1.49 -2.11
C LEU A 227 -20.87 0.46 -1.86
N VAL A 228 -21.08 -0.81 -2.22
CA VAL A 228 -20.01 -1.85 -2.16
C VAL A 228 -18.82 -1.45 -3.02
N GLN A 229 -19.08 -1.05 -4.27
CA GLN A 229 -18.03 -0.71 -5.21
C GLN A 229 -17.24 0.51 -4.74
N LEU A 230 -17.94 1.58 -4.33
CA LEU A 230 -17.30 2.79 -3.80
C LEU A 230 -16.44 2.52 -2.58
N GLN A 231 -16.88 1.64 -1.68
CA GLN A 231 -16.10 1.28 -0.50
C GLN A 231 -14.85 0.49 -0.88
N ARG A 232 -14.95 -0.49 -1.80
CA ARG A 232 -13.79 -1.25 -2.29
C ARG A 232 -12.75 -0.34 -2.95
N GLU A 233 -13.21 0.56 -3.80
CA GLU A 233 -12.35 1.58 -4.42
C GLU A 233 -11.68 2.44 -3.36
N ARG A 234 -12.44 2.97 -2.38
CA ARG A 234 -11.89 3.76 -1.29
C ARG A 234 -10.84 3.00 -0.46
N THR A 235 -11.12 1.77 -0.05
CA THR A 235 -10.15 0.96 0.71
C THR A 235 -8.89 0.67 -0.09
N THR A 236 -9.02 0.50 -1.41
CA THR A 236 -7.87 0.31 -2.32
C THR A 236 -7.03 1.58 -2.40
N ILE A 237 -7.68 2.74 -2.55
CA ILE A 237 -7.02 4.05 -2.60
C ILE A 237 -6.31 4.34 -1.26
N GLU A 238 -6.98 4.10 -0.13
CA GLU A 238 -6.38 4.30 1.20
C GLU A 238 -5.15 3.40 1.39
N ALA A 239 -5.21 2.13 0.99
CA ALA A 239 -4.06 1.22 1.06
C ALA A 239 -2.90 1.65 0.13
N GLN A 240 -3.22 2.15 -1.06
CA GLN A 240 -2.22 2.71 -1.98
C GLN A 240 -1.56 3.96 -1.42
N LEU A 241 -2.33 4.83 -0.75
CA LEU A 241 -1.82 6.04 -0.12
C LEU A 241 -0.87 5.70 1.03
N GLU A 242 -1.27 4.80 1.93
CA GLU A 242 -0.41 4.32 3.04
C GLU A 242 0.89 3.71 2.51
N ALA A 243 0.83 2.89 1.45
CA ALA A 243 2.02 2.32 0.81
C ALA A 243 2.90 3.39 0.14
N ALA A 244 2.30 4.40 -0.50
CA ALA A 244 3.04 5.50 -1.12
C ALA A 244 3.76 6.36 -0.08
N GLU A 245 3.11 6.65 1.06
CA GLU A 245 3.71 7.39 2.18
C GLU A 245 4.88 6.63 2.81
N ALA A 246 4.72 5.32 3.03
CA ALA A 246 5.80 4.46 3.54
C ALA A 246 7.00 4.44 2.59
N ASN A 247 6.76 4.24 1.28
CA ASN A 247 7.81 4.26 0.26
C ASN A 247 8.49 5.64 0.16
N ALA A 248 7.74 6.73 0.28
CA ALA A 248 8.29 8.08 0.27
C ALA A 248 9.20 8.33 1.49
N SER A 249 8.79 7.87 2.68
CA SER A 249 9.61 7.96 3.89
C SER A 249 10.89 7.14 3.78
N GLU A 250 10.82 5.92 3.23
CA GLU A 250 12.00 5.08 3.01
C GLU A 250 12.96 5.72 1.99
N ALA A 251 12.42 6.24 0.88
CA ALA A 251 13.20 6.94 -0.14
C ALA A 251 13.89 8.19 0.43
N GLU A 252 13.23 8.95 1.30
CA GLU A 252 13.83 10.11 1.95
C GLU A 252 14.97 9.70 2.89
N SER A 253 14.78 8.65 3.70
CA SER A 253 15.84 8.12 4.57
C SER A 253 17.03 7.62 3.76
N ALA A 254 16.79 6.89 2.68
CA ALA A 254 17.84 6.41 1.78
C ALA A 254 18.60 7.57 1.11
N ARG A 255 17.89 8.64 0.73
CA ARG A 255 18.51 9.86 0.18
C ARG A 255 19.41 10.53 1.20
N MET A 256 18.95 10.70 2.44
CA MET A 256 19.75 11.28 3.52
C MET A 256 21.01 10.45 3.82
N ASP A 257 20.91 9.13 3.79
CA ASP A 257 22.05 8.22 3.95
C ASP A 257 23.06 8.35 2.81
N LEU A 258 22.58 8.40 1.57
CA LEU A 258 23.42 8.58 0.40
C LEU A 258 24.14 9.93 0.44
N GLU A 259 23.44 11.02 0.76
CA GLU A 259 24.03 12.35 0.92
C GLU A 259 25.11 12.39 2.01
N ARG A 260 24.92 11.66 3.13
CA ARG A 260 25.95 11.51 4.16
C ARG A 260 27.18 10.77 3.64
N ARG A 261 26.99 9.67 2.91
CA ARG A 261 28.10 8.89 2.31
C ARG A 261 28.86 9.70 1.27
N VAL A 262 28.15 10.41 0.38
CA VAL A 262 28.76 11.27 -0.63
C VAL A 262 29.61 12.35 0.03
N ARG A 263 29.10 13.03 1.07
CA ARG A 263 29.88 14.02 1.83
C ARG A 263 31.14 13.42 2.43
N ALA A 264 31.04 12.28 3.12
CA ALA A 264 32.19 11.61 3.72
C ALA A 264 33.26 11.20 2.70
N ILE A 265 32.86 10.71 1.52
CA ILE A 265 33.79 10.36 0.44
C ILE A 265 34.47 11.61 -0.12
N THR A 266 33.71 12.70 -0.30
CA THR A 266 34.24 13.96 -0.83
C THR A 266 35.27 14.56 0.13
N GLU A 267 34.96 14.59 1.43
CA GLU A 267 35.89 15.04 2.49
C GLU A 267 37.15 14.17 2.53
N ALA A 268 37.02 12.84 2.48
CA ALA A 268 38.17 11.94 2.45
C ALA A 268 39.03 12.12 1.18
N GLN A 269 38.41 12.45 0.05
CA GLN A 269 39.13 12.72 -1.19
C GLN A 269 39.92 14.03 -1.09
N ASP A 270 39.32 15.09 -0.54
CA ASP A 270 39.99 16.39 -0.34
C ASP A 270 41.17 16.27 0.63
N ASP A 271 40.99 15.53 1.74
CA ASP A 271 42.04 15.26 2.71
C ASP A 271 43.22 14.49 2.08
N LEU A 272 42.93 13.46 1.27
CA LEU A 272 43.96 12.69 0.57
C LEU A 272 44.73 13.54 -0.44
N VAL A 273 44.04 14.42 -1.17
CA VAL A 273 44.68 15.34 -2.13
C VAL A 273 45.60 16.31 -1.42
N GLU A 274 45.17 16.89 -0.30
CA GLU A 274 45.99 17.81 0.50
C GLU A 274 47.19 17.10 1.15
N GLU A 275 47.01 15.89 1.68
CA GLU A 275 48.10 15.07 2.21
C GLU A 275 49.15 14.76 1.13
N THR A 276 48.71 14.24 -0.02
CA THR A 276 49.59 13.93 -1.16
C THR A 276 50.34 15.17 -1.64
N ARG A 277 49.68 16.34 -1.67
CA ARG A 277 50.30 17.61 -2.06
C ARG A 277 51.39 18.04 -1.09
N ARG A 278 51.19 17.85 0.22
CA ARG A 278 52.20 18.16 1.24
C ARG A 278 53.40 17.24 1.13
N GLU A 279 53.18 15.94 0.95
CA GLU A 279 54.27 14.96 0.76
C GLU A 279 55.13 15.29 -0.46
N LEU A 280 54.49 15.56 -1.61
CA LEU A 280 55.20 15.95 -2.84
C LEU A 280 56.00 17.24 -2.68
N GLN A 281 55.49 18.21 -1.91
CA GLN A 281 56.22 19.45 -1.63
C GLN A 281 57.46 19.20 -0.77
N GLN A 282 57.33 18.39 0.29
CA GLN A 282 58.46 18.01 1.15
C GLN A 282 59.53 17.27 0.35
N GLU A 283 59.13 16.27 -0.45
CA GLU A 283 60.07 15.50 -1.25
C GLU A 283 60.78 16.36 -2.30
N ALA A 284 60.07 17.30 -2.93
CA ALA A 284 60.68 18.26 -3.85
C ALA A 284 61.68 19.21 -3.16
N GLU A 285 61.43 19.62 -1.91
CA GLU A 285 62.37 20.40 -1.10
C GLU A 285 63.61 19.59 -0.70
N ASP A 286 63.43 18.33 -0.33
CA ASP A 286 64.52 17.39 0.00
C ASP A 286 65.43 17.11 -1.20
N VAL A 287 64.85 16.93 -2.38
CA VAL A 287 65.62 16.78 -3.63
C VAL A 287 66.39 18.07 -3.94
N ARG A 288 65.76 19.25 -3.78
CA ARG A 288 66.42 20.55 -4.00
C ARG A 288 67.56 20.80 -3.04
N THR A 289 67.39 20.50 -1.76
CA THR A 289 68.45 20.67 -0.74
C THR A 289 69.62 19.72 -1.02
N SER A 290 69.34 18.45 -1.34
CA SER A 290 70.35 17.46 -1.73
C SER A 290 71.16 17.89 -2.95
N LEU A 291 70.49 18.39 -4.01
CA LEU A 291 71.16 18.89 -5.21
C LEU A 291 72.09 20.08 -4.91
N ARG A 292 71.64 21.04 -4.08
CA ARG A 292 72.48 22.17 -3.65
C ARG A 292 73.71 21.71 -2.86
N GLN A 293 73.57 20.67 -2.05
CA GLN A 293 74.66 20.12 -1.24
C GLN A 293 75.70 19.44 -2.12
N ILE A 294 75.26 18.65 -3.12
CA ILE A 294 76.14 18.04 -4.14
C ILE A 294 76.87 19.11 -4.95
N GLN A 295 76.18 20.17 -5.36
CA GLN A 295 76.79 21.24 -6.16
C GLN A 295 77.83 22.05 -5.36
N ARG A 296 77.61 22.25 -4.05
CA ARG A 296 78.58 22.86 -3.13
C ARG A 296 79.80 21.96 -2.90
N GLN A 297 79.62 20.66 -2.73
CA GLN A 297 80.75 19.74 -2.56
C GLN A 297 81.56 19.57 -3.84
N ALA A 298 80.90 19.50 -5.01
CA ALA A 298 81.56 19.44 -6.30
C ALA A 298 82.37 20.71 -6.65
N SER A 299 82.07 21.85 -6.02
CA SER A 299 82.82 23.10 -6.18
C SER A 299 83.94 23.29 -5.14
N GLN A 300 83.95 22.55 -4.04
CA GLN A 300 84.94 22.67 -2.97
C GLN A 300 86.02 21.57 -2.98
N GLU A 301 85.80 20.40 -3.57
CA GLU A 301 86.79 19.31 -3.60
C GLU A 301 86.91 18.68 -5.00
N ARG A 302 88.15 18.61 -5.53
CA ARG A 302 88.51 17.94 -6.81
C ARG A 302 88.53 16.41 -6.69
N ASP A 303 87.84 15.82 -5.72
CA ASP A 303 87.86 14.38 -5.46
C ASP A 303 86.60 13.69 -6.01
N MET A 304 86.76 13.03 -7.16
CA MET A 304 85.70 12.32 -7.91
C MET A 304 85.09 11.12 -7.16
N SER A 305 85.66 10.74 -6.01
CA SER A 305 85.18 9.61 -5.20
C SER A 305 83.95 9.96 -4.34
N VAL A 306 83.83 11.22 -3.88
CA VAL A 306 82.70 11.71 -3.07
C VAL A 306 81.46 11.94 -3.95
N VAL A 307 81.66 12.50 -5.14
CA VAL A 307 80.60 12.71 -6.14
C VAL A 307 79.94 11.40 -6.56
N ARG A 308 80.72 10.31 -6.71
CA ARG A 308 80.18 8.97 -7.01
C ARG A 308 79.33 8.39 -5.88
N LYS A 309 79.73 8.57 -4.61
CA LYS A 309 78.96 8.10 -3.45
C LYS A 309 77.64 8.83 -3.30
N GLU A 310 77.60 10.13 -3.54
CA GLU A 310 76.36 10.90 -3.51
C GLU A 310 75.50 10.72 -4.77
N GLN A 311 76.09 10.52 -5.95
CA GLN A 311 75.34 10.07 -7.13
C GLN A 311 74.63 8.73 -6.88
N GLU A 312 75.27 7.78 -6.18
CA GLU A 312 74.61 6.55 -5.74
C GLU A 312 73.51 6.77 -4.71
N ARG A 313 73.68 7.76 -3.82
CA ARG A 313 72.70 8.10 -2.78
C ARG A 313 71.46 8.75 -3.38
N VAL A 314 71.64 9.66 -4.34
CA VAL A 314 70.57 10.25 -5.15
C VAL A 314 69.93 9.21 -6.07
N ARG A 315 70.70 8.28 -6.66
CA ARG A 315 70.12 7.15 -7.40
C ARG A 315 69.27 6.25 -6.49
N ARG A 316 69.68 6.04 -5.24
CA ARG A 316 68.91 5.27 -4.26
C ARG A 316 67.69 6.02 -3.73
N SER A 317 67.74 7.35 -3.60
CA SER A 317 66.55 8.15 -3.24
C SER A 317 65.57 8.24 -4.41
N LEU A 318 66.03 8.42 -5.65
CA LEU A 318 65.20 8.35 -6.85
C LEU A 318 64.62 6.95 -7.09
N ALA A 319 65.37 5.88 -6.81
CA ALA A 319 64.83 4.51 -6.84
C ALA A 319 63.84 4.22 -5.68
N ARG A 320 63.82 5.04 -4.63
CA ARG A 320 62.77 5.03 -3.60
C ARG A 320 61.57 5.88 -4.04
N ALA A 321 61.77 6.98 -4.76
CA ALA A 321 60.69 7.75 -5.38
C ALA A 321 59.96 6.94 -6.47
N ASP A 322 60.63 6.04 -7.19
CA ASP A 322 60.00 5.03 -8.08
C ASP A 322 59.15 3.98 -7.33
N ARG A 323 59.28 3.88 -5.99
CA ARG A 323 58.36 3.08 -5.16
C ARG A 323 57.09 3.85 -4.79
N PHE A 324 57.13 5.18 -4.86
CA PHE A 324 55.94 6.03 -4.92
C PHE A 324 55.53 6.20 -6.38
N LYS A 325 55.27 5.07 -7.07
CA LYS A 325 54.24 5.13 -8.10
C LYS A 325 52.99 5.55 -7.36
N VAL A 326 52.54 6.79 -7.60
CA VAL A 326 51.12 7.06 -7.62
C VAL A 326 50.56 6.04 -8.59
N THR A 327 50.18 4.87 -8.08
CA THR A 327 49.09 4.12 -8.65
C THR A 327 48.02 5.18 -8.78
N ARG A 328 47.78 5.63 -10.03
CA ARG A 328 46.51 6.22 -10.38
C ARG A 328 45.47 5.43 -9.59
N PRO A 329 44.55 6.07 -8.83
CA PRO A 329 43.43 5.30 -8.29
C PRO A 329 42.94 4.48 -9.47
N ALA A 330 42.96 3.16 -9.29
CA ALA A 330 42.73 2.21 -10.37
C ALA A 330 41.57 2.77 -11.22
N GLU A 331 41.76 2.84 -12.53
CA GLU A 331 40.72 3.24 -13.49
C GLU A 331 39.50 2.37 -13.24
N SER A 332 38.64 2.83 -12.33
CA SER A 332 37.68 1.98 -11.64
C SER A 332 38.32 0.73 -11.02
N GLU A 333 37.74 0.21 -9.96
CA GLU A 333 37.69 -1.25 -9.89
C GLU A 333 36.79 -1.67 -11.06
N LYS A 334 37.38 -1.81 -12.26
CA LYS A 334 36.95 -2.89 -13.13
C LYS A 334 37.20 -4.11 -12.28
N ILE A 335 36.13 -4.63 -11.69
CA ILE A 335 36.08 -5.95 -11.08
C ILE A 335 36.78 -6.86 -12.08
N GLU A 336 38.05 -7.19 -11.81
CA GLU A 336 38.72 -8.24 -12.55
C GLU A 336 37.86 -9.48 -12.30
N PRO A 337 37.35 -10.14 -13.35
CA PRO A 337 36.58 -11.35 -13.15
C PRO A 337 37.50 -12.32 -12.42
N GLU A 338 37.12 -12.62 -11.18
CA GLU A 338 37.70 -13.65 -10.36
C GLU A 338 37.99 -14.85 -11.25
N ALA A 339 39.27 -15.22 -11.36
CA ALA A 339 39.72 -16.32 -12.18
C ALA A 339 38.80 -17.51 -11.89
N ALA A 340 38.06 -17.94 -12.91
CA ALA A 340 37.01 -18.91 -12.76
C ALA A 340 37.55 -20.14 -12.00
N PRO A 341 37.02 -20.46 -10.80
CA PRO A 341 37.24 -21.80 -10.29
C PRO A 341 36.64 -22.75 -11.32
N PRO A 342 37.33 -23.86 -11.66
CA PRO A 342 36.79 -24.80 -12.64
C PRO A 342 35.41 -25.24 -12.15
N PRO A 343 34.38 -25.26 -13.02
CA PRO A 343 33.04 -25.67 -12.60
C PRO A 343 33.13 -27.07 -12.00
N PRO A 344 32.53 -27.35 -10.83
CA PRO A 344 32.63 -28.68 -10.22
C PRO A 344 31.94 -29.78 -11.06
N ARG A 345 31.19 -29.44 -12.12
CA ARG A 345 30.58 -30.38 -13.05
C ARG A 345 30.07 -29.68 -14.32
N GLU A 346 29.97 -30.41 -15.43
CA GLU A 346 29.26 -29.96 -16.64
C GLU A 346 27.76 -29.78 -16.37
N VAL A 347 27.19 -28.67 -16.84
CA VAL A 347 25.77 -28.32 -16.71
C VAL A 347 24.92 -29.29 -17.54
N GLY A 348 23.87 -29.85 -16.95
CA GLY A 348 22.95 -30.77 -17.61
C GLY A 348 21.52 -30.21 -17.76
N PRO A 349 20.70 -30.78 -18.66
CA PRO A 349 19.29 -30.44 -18.76
C PRO A 349 18.55 -30.81 -17.46
N GLY A 350 17.78 -29.86 -16.92
CA GLY A 350 17.05 -29.97 -15.65
C GLY A 350 17.71 -29.27 -14.46
N ASP A 351 18.94 -28.78 -14.59
CA ASP A 351 19.63 -28.09 -13.51
C ASP A 351 19.04 -26.69 -13.27
N LEU A 352 18.89 -26.30 -11.99
CA LEU A 352 18.60 -24.93 -11.59
C LEU A 352 19.92 -24.15 -11.50
N VAL A 353 20.08 -23.15 -12.36
CA VAL A 353 21.29 -22.36 -12.52
C VAL A 353 21.04 -20.88 -12.24
N GLU A 354 22.02 -20.21 -11.64
CA GLU A 354 22.06 -18.75 -11.50
C GLU A 354 22.78 -18.15 -12.71
N VAL A 355 22.16 -17.16 -13.35
CA VAL A 355 22.78 -16.41 -14.45
C VAL A 355 23.65 -15.29 -13.89
N ARG A 356 24.97 -15.40 -14.11
CA ARG A 356 25.94 -14.38 -13.66
C ARG A 356 25.68 -13.04 -14.35
N GLY A 357 25.65 -11.96 -13.55
CA GLY A 357 25.39 -10.59 -14.01
C GLY A 357 23.93 -10.15 -13.95
N LEU A 358 22.98 -11.10 -13.86
CA LEU A 358 21.55 -10.82 -13.71
C LEU A 358 21.01 -11.17 -12.31
N GLY A 359 21.72 -12.01 -11.55
CA GLY A 359 21.27 -12.48 -10.22
C GLY A 359 19.98 -13.31 -10.27
N ALA A 360 19.59 -13.76 -11.46
CA ALA A 360 18.34 -14.44 -11.72
C ALA A 360 18.55 -15.95 -11.84
N GLN A 361 17.57 -16.71 -11.32
CA GLN A 361 17.56 -18.16 -11.38
C GLN A 361 16.85 -18.64 -12.65
N ALA A 362 17.41 -19.64 -13.31
CA ALA A 362 16.88 -20.21 -14.53
C ALA A 362 17.00 -21.73 -14.53
N THR A 363 16.10 -22.42 -15.22
CA THR A 363 16.15 -23.87 -15.38
C THR A 363 16.69 -24.21 -16.76
N VAL A 364 17.70 -25.08 -16.83
CA VAL A 364 18.27 -25.54 -18.09
C VAL A 364 17.31 -26.49 -18.78
N THR A 365 16.86 -26.17 -19.99
CA THR A 365 16.03 -27.08 -20.78
C THR A 365 16.87 -27.98 -21.66
N GLU A 366 17.92 -27.43 -22.28
CA GLU A 366 18.77 -28.13 -23.23
C GLU A 366 20.17 -27.52 -23.26
N VAL A 367 21.19 -28.35 -23.41
CA VAL A 367 22.58 -27.91 -23.58
C VAL A 367 23.01 -28.25 -25.00
N ASN A 368 23.32 -27.23 -25.78
CA ASN A 368 23.72 -27.35 -27.17
C ASN A 368 25.19 -27.78 -27.27
N THR A 369 25.53 -28.45 -28.37
CA THR A 369 26.89 -28.97 -28.62
C THR A 369 27.93 -27.88 -28.89
N ASP A 370 27.50 -26.62 -29.06
CA ASP A 370 28.34 -25.43 -29.28
C ASP A 370 28.75 -24.72 -27.97
N GLY A 371 28.36 -25.25 -26.81
CA GLY A 371 28.67 -24.67 -25.49
C GLY A 371 27.67 -23.59 -25.04
N SER A 372 26.53 -23.46 -25.72
CA SER A 372 25.38 -22.69 -25.26
C SER A 372 24.33 -23.58 -24.58
N ALA A 373 23.53 -23.01 -23.68
CA ALA A 373 22.41 -23.68 -23.04
C ALA A 373 21.14 -22.84 -23.19
N ASN A 374 20.04 -23.52 -23.51
CA ASN A 374 18.70 -22.95 -23.53
C ASN A 374 18.14 -23.01 -22.11
N LEU A 375 17.68 -21.86 -21.62
CA LEU A 375 17.26 -21.65 -20.25
C LEU A 375 15.87 -21.04 -20.23
N ILE A 376 15.10 -21.37 -19.20
CA ILE A 376 13.87 -20.66 -18.87
C ILE A 376 14.14 -19.79 -17.65
N LEU A 377 14.08 -18.48 -17.83
CA LEU A 377 14.26 -17.46 -16.79
C LEU A 377 12.90 -16.76 -16.60
N GLY A 378 12.19 -17.15 -15.54
CA GLY A 378 10.78 -16.78 -15.38
C GLY A 378 9.91 -17.36 -16.50
N ASN A 379 9.35 -16.49 -17.34
CA ASN A 379 8.54 -16.81 -18.53
C ASN A 379 9.29 -16.63 -19.86
N ALA A 380 10.56 -16.17 -19.85
CA ALA A 380 11.37 -15.97 -21.03
C ALA A 380 12.28 -17.17 -21.32
N ARG A 381 12.39 -17.55 -22.60
CA ARG A 381 13.40 -18.52 -23.09
C ARG A 381 14.62 -17.75 -23.57
N VAL A 382 15.78 -18.04 -22.98
CA VAL A 382 17.04 -17.35 -23.30
C VAL A 382 18.13 -18.38 -23.54
N THR A 383 18.93 -18.17 -24.59
CA THR A 383 20.11 -18.99 -24.88
C THR A 383 21.34 -18.26 -24.38
N LEU A 384 22.06 -18.84 -23.43
CA LEU A 384 23.28 -18.25 -22.84
C LEU A 384 24.45 -19.22 -22.92
N ASN A 385 25.67 -18.70 -22.86
CA ASN A 385 26.85 -19.55 -22.80
C ASN A 385 26.93 -20.26 -21.43
N VAL A 386 27.27 -21.56 -21.43
CA VAL A 386 27.36 -22.37 -20.20
C VAL A 386 28.34 -21.76 -19.18
N ALA A 387 29.35 -21.01 -19.62
CA ALA A 387 30.31 -20.30 -18.76
C ALA A 387 29.68 -19.17 -17.91
N GLN A 388 28.48 -18.70 -18.26
CA GLN A 388 27.75 -17.64 -17.53
C GLN A 388 26.79 -18.21 -16.48
N LEU A 389 26.77 -19.54 -16.28
CA LEU A 389 25.81 -20.24 -15.44
C LEU A 389 26.49 -20.83 -14.20
N LYS A 390 25.82 -20.74 -13.05
CA LYS A 390 26.28 -21.33 -11.78
C LYS A 390 25.19 -22.25 -11.23
N VAL A 391 25.45 -23.56 -11.15
CA VAL A 391 24.47 -24.53 -10.62
C VAL A 391 24.20 -24.29 -9.14
N ILE A 392 22.93 -24.15 -8.76
CA ILE A 392 22.49 -23.86 -7.38
C ILE A 392 22.09 -25.16 -6.66
N THR A 393 21.38 -26.07 -7.32
CA THR A 393 20.90 -27.32 -6.70
C THR A 393 21.03 -28.49 -7.67
N PRO A 394 21.72 -29.58 -7.30
CA PRO A 394 21.80 -30.79 -8.11
C PRO A 394 20.49 -31.59 -8.04
N VAL A 395 20.03 -32.12 -9.16
CA VAL A 395 18.94 -33.10 -9.17
C VAL A 395 19.46 -34.42 -8.59
N GLU A 396 19.06 -34.73 -7.37
CA GLU A 396 19.07 -36.11 -6.87
C GLU A 396 17.91 -36.85 -7.55
N GLN A 397 18.21 -37.99 -8.17
CA GLN A 397 17.27 -38.76 -8.98
C GLN A 397 16.04 -39.18 -8.16
N VAL A 398 14.89 -38.52 -8.40
CA VAL A 398 13.61 -39.00 -7.88
C VAL A 398 13.05 -40.04 -8.83
N LYS A 399 12.95 -41.27 -8.30
CA LYS A 399 12.30 -42.41 -8.92
C LYS A 399 10.85 -42.08 -9.27
N LYS A 400 10.40 -42.64 -10.40
CA LYS A 400 8.98 -42.77 -10.76
C LYS A 400 8.20 -43.39 -9.61
N SER A 401 7.11 -42.74 -9.20
CA SER A 401 5.97 -43.39 -8.58
C SER A 401 4.68 -42.65 -8.92
N ASP A 402 3.67 -43.45 -9.19
CA ASP A 402 2.35 -43.13 -9.73
C ASP A 402 1.47 -42.20 -8.87
N GLU A 403 0.55 -41.58 -9.61
CA GLU A 403 -0.82 -41.17 -9.25
C GLU A 403 -1.11 -40.77 -7.79
N SER A 404 -1.32 -39.46 -7.58
CA SER A 404 -2.50 -39.00 -6.86
C SER A 404 -2.82 -37.56 -7.23
N ARG A 405 -4.07 -37.35 -7.59
CA ARG A 405 -4.70 -36.11 -8.01
C ARG A 405 -5.05 -35.31 -6.75
N ILE A 406 -4.41 -34.17 -6.53
CA ILE A 406 -4.85 -33.15 -5.57
C ILE A 406 -4.80 -31.78 -6.25
N THR A 407 -5.96 -31.16 -6.29
CA THR A 407 -6.24 -29.76 -6.60
C THR A 407 -5.59 -28.85 -5.56
N THR A 408 -4.78 -27.89 -6.01
CA THR A 408 -4.35 -26.76 -5.19
C THR A 408 -4.38 -25.48 -6.00
N SER A 409 -5.38 -24.67 -5.67
CA SER A 409 -5.45 -23.24 -5.96
C SER A 409 -4.20 -22.55 -5.41
N THR A 410 -3.48 -21.85 -6.29
CA THR A 410 -2.42 -20.90 -5.93
C THR A 410 -2.72 -19.60 -6.70
N PRO A 411 -2.51 -18.41 -6.12
CA PRO A 411 -3.14 -17.17 -6.57
C PRO A 411 -2.65 -16.78 -7.97
N MET A 412 -3.58 -16.32 -8.80
CA MET A 412 -3.26 -15.73 -10.09
C MET A 412 -2.45 -14.44 -9.86
N ILE A 413 -1.21 -14.45 -10.33
CA ILE A 413 -0.55 -13.23 -10.78
C ILE A 413 -1.32 -12.81 -12.03
N ASP A 414 -1.83 -11.57 -12.07
CA ASP A 414 -2.69 -11.07 -13.14
C ASP A 414 -2.15 -11.46 -14.52
N ALA A 415 -2.93 -12.30 -15.22
CA ALA A 415 -2.68 -12.63 -16.60
C ALA A 415 -2.87 -11.36 -17.45
N PRO A 416 -2.10 -11.17 -18.54
CA PRO A 416 -2.33 -10.06 -19.46
C PRO A 416 -3.79 -10.10 -19.94
N THR A 417 -4.52 -9.02 -19.72
CA THR A 417 -5.95 -8.91 -20.05
C THR A 417 -6.13 -9.06 -21.54
N ARG A 418 -6.76 -10.17 -21.96
CA ARG A 418 -7.14 -10.45 -23.35
C ARG A 418 -8.33 -9.60 -23.84
N GLU A 419 -8.74 -8.61 -23.05
CA GLU A 419 -9.93 -7.80 -23.29
C GLU A 419 -9.63 -6.32 -23.12
N LEU A 420 -10.12 -5.51 -24.07
CA LEU A 420 -10.09 -4.05 -24.03
C LEU A 420 -11.52 -3.52 -23.95
N ASP A 421 -11.85 -2.77 -22.89
CA ASP A 421 -13.13 -2.09 -22.76
C ASP A 421 -13.01 -0.62 -23.17
N ILE A 422 -13.69 -0.26 -24.26
CA ILE A 422 -13.73 1.11 -24.81
C ILE A 422 -15.09 1.78 -24.60
N ARG A 423 -15.94 1.28 -23.68
CA ARG A 423 -17.20 1.93 -23.37
C ARG A 423 -16.95 3.28 -22.69
N GLY A 424 -17.62 4.33 -23.18
CA GLY A 424 -17.54 5.68 -22.60
C GLY A 424 -16.51 6.61 -23.24
N ILE A 425 -15.63 6.10 -24.11
CA ILE A 425 -14.71 6.95 -24.88
C ILE A 425 -15.38 7.51 -26.14
N ARG A 426 -14.82 8.58 -26.71
CA ARG A 426 -15.32 9.16 -27.96
C ARG A 426 -14.85 8.34 -29.15
N ALA A 427 -15.68 8.23 -30.19
CA ALA A 427 -15.37 7.44 -31.40
C ALA A 427 -14.05 7.84 -32.09
N ALA A 428 -13.59 9.09 -31.92
CA ALA A 428 -12.32 9.57 -32.46
C ALA A 428 -11.08 8.98 -31.75
N GLU A 429 -11.21 8.60 -30.48
CA GLU A 429 -10.12 8.09 -29.63
C GLU A 429 -9.99 6.57 -29.70
N VAL A 430 -11.01 5.88 -30.24
CA VAL A 430 -11.06 4.41 -30.37
C VAL A 430 -9.90 3.85 -31.17
N TYR A 431 -9.51 4.53 -32.25
CA TYR A 431 -8.47 4.02 -33.15
C TYR A 431 -7.12 3.87 -32.42
N GLU A 432 -6.69 4.88 -31.67
CA GLU A 432 -5.41 4.85 -30.97
C GLU A 432 -5.37 3.76 -29.89
N GLN A 433 -6.46 3.59 -29.13
CA GLN A 433 -6.53 2.59 -28.07
C GLN A 433 -6.58 1.15 -28.61
N VAL A 434 -7.33 0.94 -29.70
CA VAL A 434 -7.43 -0.40 -30.32
C VAL A 434 -6.10 -0.78 -30.96
N VAL A 435 -5.39 0.14 -31.61
CA VAL A 435 -4.06 -0.15 -32.20
C VAL A 435 -3.04 -0.48 -31.12
N ALA A 436 -2.94 0.35 -30.07
CA ALA A 436 -2.01 0.10 -28.96
C ALA A 436 -2.24 -1.27 -28.29
N PHE A 437 -3.51 -1.64 -28.11
CA PHE A 437 -3.89 -2.94 -27.56
C PHE A 437 -3.53 -4.12 -28.47
N LEU A 438 -3.71 -3.98 -29.79
CA LEU A 438 -3.34 -5.04 -30.74
C LEU A 438 -1.83 -5.22 -30.85
N ASP A 439 -1.06 -4.12 -30.79
CA ASP A 439 0.41 -4.17 -30.76
C ASP A 439 0.92 -4.88 -29.50
N GLU A 440 0.33 -4.57 -28.34
CA GLU A 440 0.65 -5.23 -27.07
C GLU A 440 0.27 -6.71 -27.09
N ALA A 441 -0.91 -7.04 -27.60
CA ALA A 441 -1.38 -8.42 -27.73
C ALA A 441 -0.50 -9.26 -28.67
N ALA A 442 -0.07 -8.67 -29.79
CA ALA A 442 0.86 -9.31 -30.72
C ALA A 442 2.24 -9.52 -30.08
N LEU A 443 2.75 -8.53 -29.32
CA LEU A 443 4.03 -8.64 -28.60
C LEU A 443 4.00 -9.75 -27.53
N LEU A 444 2.84 -9.93 -26.89
CA LEU A 444 2.59 -10.99 -25.90
C LEU A 444 2.28 -12.36 -26.51
N GLY A 445 2.22 -12.46 -27.85
CA GLY A 445 1.95 -13.71 -28.56
C GLY A 445 0.54 -14.26 -28.32
N LEU A 446 -0.44 -13.38 -28.07
CA LEU A 446 -1.83 -13.79 -27.91
C LEU A 446 -2.41 -14.18 -29.27
N THR A 447 -3.11 -15.32 -29.33
CA THR A 447 -3.76 -15.80 -30.56
C THR A 447 -5.16 -15.21 -30.77
N SER A 448 -5.81 -14.76 -29.69
CA SER A 448 -7.11 -14.10 -29.76
C SER A 448 -7.29 -13.07 -28.64
N VAL A 449 -7.99 -11.99 -28.97
CA VAL A 449 -8.31 -10.88 -28.07
C VAL A 449 -9.71 -10.34 -28.32
N ARG A 450 -10.24 -9.57 -27.37
CA ARG A 450 -11.61 -9.04 -27.43
C ARG A 450 -11.65 -7.54 -27.18
N VAL A 451 -12.52 -6.85 -27.91
CA VAL A 451 -12.81 -5.42 -27.68
C VAL A 451 -14.29 -5.24 -27.35
N ILE A 452 -14.58 -4.62 -26.21
CA ILE A 452 -15.93 -4.33 -25.72
C ILE A 452 -16.26 -2.87 -26.03
N HIS A 453 -17.21 -2.64 -26.92
CA HIS A 453 -17.61 -1.31 -27.39
C HIS A 453 -19.04 -0.92 -27.04
N GLY A 454 -19.80 -1.85 -26.44
CA GLY A 454 -21.21 -1.66 -26.07
C GLY A 454 -22.17 -1.70 -27.26
N LYS A 455 -23.47 -1.77 -26.96
CA LYS A 455 -24.54 -1.96 -27.96
C LYS A 455 -25.19 -0.67 -28.48
N GLY A 456 -24.80 0.50 -27.97
CA GLY A 456 -25.51 1.79 -28.09
C GLY A 456 -25.87 2.25 -29.52
N THR A 457 -25.31 3.36 -29.99
CA THR A 457 -25.61 3.89 -31.34
C THR A 457 -24.87 3.17 -32.47
N GLY A 458 -24.00 2.22 -32.14
CA GLY A 458 -23.12 1.53 -33.09
C GLY A 458 -21.85 2.30 -33.47
N ALA A 459 -21.71 3.56 -33.06
CA ALA A 459 -20.57 4.40 -33.43
C ALA A 459 -19.20 3.83 -33.00
N LEU A 460 -19.10 3.30 -31.77
CA LEU A 460 -17.87 2.68 -31.27
C LEU A 460 -17.58 1.35 -31.95
N ARG A 461 -18.61 0.56 -32.25
CA ARG A 461 -18.48 -0.69 -33.02
C ARG A 461 -17.91 -0.41 -34.41
N ASP A 462 -18.46 0.58 -35.09
CA ASP A 462 -18.08 0.89 -36.46
C ASP A 462 -16.65 1.47 -36.50
N ALA A 463 -16.27 2.31 -35.52
CA ALA A 463 -14.89 2.78 -35.35
C ALA A 463 -13.90 1.64 -35.02
N THR A 464 -14.29 0.69 -34.17
CA THR A 464 -13.47 -0.49 -33.83
C THR A 464 -13.23 -1.35 -35.05
N ARG A 465 -14.28 -1.68 -35.82
CA ARG A 465 -14.17 -2.50 -37.03
C ARG A 465 -13.32 -1.82 -38.11
N GLU A 466 -13.36 -0.50 -38.19
CA GLU A 466 -12.51 0.26 -39.10
C GLU A 466 -11.03 0.23 -38.68
N ALA A 467 -10.74 0.29 -37.37
CA ALA A 467 -9.39 0.12 -36.86
C ALA A 467 -8.84 -1.29 -37.14
N LEU A 468 -9.65 -2.33 -36.89
CA LEU A 468 -9.28 -3.73 -37.09
C LEU A 468 -8.95 -4.06 -38.56
N ARG A 469 -9.71 -3.52 -39.52
CA ARG A 469 -9.42 -3.73 -40.96
C ARG A 469 -8.08 -3.17 -41.42
N ARG A 470 -7.54 -2.18 -40.71
CA ARG A 470 -6.29 -1.50 -41.08
C ARG A 470 -5.06 -2.09 -40.38
N HIS A 471 -5.26 -2.95 -39.39
CA HIS A 471 -4.17 -3.42 -38.55
C HIS A 471 -3.51 -4.70 -39.12
N PRO A 472 -2.17 -4.75 -39.29
CA PRO A 472 -1.49 -5.87 -39.95
C PRO A 472 -1.47 -7.16 -39.11
N ALA A 473 -1.63 -7.07 -37.79
CA ALA A 473 -1.64 -8.25 -36.91
C ALA A 473 -2.99 -8.97 -36.82
N VAL A 474 -4.04 -8.44 -37.47
CA VAL A 474 -5.40 -9.02 -37.40
C VAL A 474 -5.61 -10.01 -38.54
N GLY A 475 -5.87 -11.28 -38.19
CA GLY A 475 -6.18 -12.34 -39.14
C GLY A 475 -7.67 -12.40 -39.48
N ALA A 476 -8.54 -12.40 -38.47
CA ALA A 476 -9.99 -12.38 -38.62
C ALA A 476 -10.64 -11.65 -37.43
N PHE A 477 -11.87 -11.17 -37.60
CA PHE A 477 -12.65 -10.66 -36.48
C PHE A 477 -14.14 -10.91 -36.68
N GLU A 478 -14.81 -11.31 -35.62
CA GLU A 478 -16.24 -11.62 -35.62
C GLU A 478 -16.94 -11.01 -34.42
N ARG A 479 -18.27 -11.01 -34.46
CA ARG A 479 -19.09 -10.64 -33.31
C ARG A 479 -18.91 -11.72 -32.23
N SER A 480 -18.72 -11.32 -30.98
CA SER A 480 -18.63 -12.29 -29.88
C SER A 480 -19.93 -13.07 -29.67
N GLU A 481 -19.81 -14.25 -29.06
CA GLU A 481 -20.96 -15.07 -28.68
C GLU A 481 -21.94 -14.31 -27.75
N GLN A 482 -23.19 -14.78 -27.70
CA GLN A 482 -24.26 -14.10 -26.93
C GLN A 482 -23.99 -14.07 -25.42
N ALA A 483 -23.26 -15.07 -24.90
CA ALA A 483 -22.79 -15.14 -23.51
C ALA A 483 -21.62 -14.18 -23.22
N MET A 484 -20.92 -13.72 -24.26
CA MET A 484 -19.67 -12.95 -24.17
C MET A 484 -19.83 -11.49 -24.67
N GLY A 485 -21.06 -10.96 -24.64
CA GLY A 485 -21.36 -9.56 -24.99
C GLY A 485 -22.12 -9.36 -26.30
N GLY A 486 -22.17 -10.38 -27.17
CA GLY A 486 -22.95 -10.35 -28.42
C GLY A 486 -22.61 -9.15 -29.31
N ASP A 487 -23.62 -8.38 -29.72
CA ASP A 487 -23.44 -7.16 -30.52
C ASP A 487 -22.67 -6.03 -29.82
N GLY A 488 -22.36 -6.18 -28.52
CA GLY A 488 -21.61 -5.21 -27.74
C GLY A 488 -20.10 -5.42 -27.74
N SER A 489 -19.60 -6.48 -28.40
CA SER A 489 -18.20 -6.83 -28.42
C SER A 489 -17.77 -7.50 -29.73
N THR A 490 -16.50 -7.36 -30.06
CA THR A 490 -15.87 -7.97 -31.23
C THR A 490 -14.69 -8.83 -30.76
N GLU A 491 -14.66 -10.08 -31.22
CA GLU A 491 -13.58 -11.05 -30.99
C GLU A 491 -12.65 -11.05 -32.21
N ILE A 492 -11.35 -11.10 -31.95
CA ILE A 492 -10.31 -10.82 -32.93
C ILE A 492 -9.28 -11.94 -32.84
N ASP A 493 -9.02 -12.59 -33.97
CA ASP A 493 -7.95 -13.56 -34.14
C ASP A 493 -6.71 -12.84 -34.68
N LEU A 494 -5.59 -13.04 -34.00
CA LEU A 494 -4.29 -12.46 -34.36
C LEU A 494 -3.45 -13.47 -35.16
N LEU A 495 -2.61 -12.96 -36.06
CA LEU A 495 -1.77 -13.76 -36.99
C LEU A 495 -0.54 -14.40 -36.35
#